data_AF-A0A9P1KDV1-F1
#
_entry.id   AF-A0A9P1KDV1-F1
#
_cell.length_a   1.000
_cell.length_b   1.000
_cell.length_c   1.000
_cell.angle_alpha   90.00
_cell.angle_beta   90.00
_cell.angle_gamma   90.00
#
_symmetry.space_group_name_H-M   'P 1'
#
loop_
_entity.id
_entity.type
_entity.pdbx_description
1 polymer ?
#
loop_
_entity_poly.entity_id
_entity_poly.type
_entity_poly.pdbx_seq_one_letter_code
_entity_poly.pdbx_strand_id
1 'polypeptide(L)'
;MSFRLLWVQKKTIWVWTVVNTKLPGILKFVIGDRSLLTFTTLWQMIQGWAGFLYITDGYKVYPCLIEDCNHLVSKTAMTRVEGENCRLRHYLARLHRKTLCDSKSTEMLYKSIRLLIYYLKHGQLPPFS
;
A
#
# COMPACT_ATOMS: atom_id res chain seq x y z
N MET A 1 -31.25 30.64 5.14
CA MET A 1 -30.27 29.55 5.33
C MET A 1 -29.58 29.30 3.99
N SER A 2 -28.29 29.60 3.87
CA SER A 2 -27.52 29.40 2.63
C SER A 2 -26.71 28.12 2.76
N PHE A 3 -26.98 27.13 1.91
CA PHE A 3 -26.17 25.91 1.81
C PHE A 3 -25.05 26.15 0.81
N ARG A 4 -23.82 26.24 1.30
CA ARG A 4 -22.62 26.33 0.46
C ARG A 4 -22.19 24.91 0.09
N LEU A 5 -22.39 24.50 -1.16
CA LEU A 5 -21.79 23.28 -1.71
C LEU A 5 -20.26 23.46 -1.76
N LEU A 6 -19.56 22.96 -0.74
CA LEU A 6 -18.11 22.79 -0.75
C LEU A 6 -17.80 21.57 -1.62
N TRP A 7 -17.57 21.78 -2.90
CA TRP A 7 -16.97 20.78 -3.78
C TRP A 7 -15.53 20.53 -3.32
N VAL A 8 -15.33 19.55 -2.44
CA VAL A 8 -13.99 19.03 -2.14
C VAL A 8 -13.61 18.08 -3.28
N GLN A 9 -12.60 18.45 -4.08
CA GLN A 9 -12.03 17.57 -5.09
C GLN A 9 -11.54 16.27 -4.42
N LYS A 10 -12.18 15.14 -4.74
CA LYS A 10 -11.85 13.83 -4.16
C LYS A 10 -10.62 13.25 -4.85
N LYS A 11 -9.46 13.38 -4.22
CA LYS A 11 -8.21 12.74 -4.68
C LYS A 11 -8.25 11.25 -4.34
N THR A 12 -8.20 10.39 -5.37
CA THR A 12 -8.03 8.94 -5.14
C THR A 12 -6.60 8.68 -4.70
N ILE A 13 -6.43 8.08 -3.52
CA ILE A 13 -5.14 7.72 -2.95
C ILE A 13 -4.93 6.21 -3.13
N TRP A 14 -3.73 5.83 -3.55
CA TRP A 14 -3.30 4.45 -3.70
C TRP A 14 -2.33 4.08 -2.59
N VAL A 15 -2.47 2.86 -2.07
CA VAL A 15 -1.53 2.26 -1.13
C VAL A 15 -0.82 1.14 -1.85
N TRP A 16 0.46 1.32 -2.09
CA TRP A 16 1.33 0.28 -2.62
C TRP A 16 1.88 -0.53 -1.47
N THR A 17 1.81 -1.87 -1.56
CA THR A 17 2.26 -2.78 -0.50
C THR A 17 3.30 -3.75 -1.04
N VAL A 18 4.31 -4.03 -0.22
CA VAL A 18 5.33 -5.05 -0.49
C VAL A 18 5.16 -6.15 0.53
N VAL A 19 4.96 -7.37 0.05
CA VAL A 19 4.79 -8.57 0.87
C VAL A 19 5.82 -9.58 0.42
N ASN A 20 6.30 -10.39 1.36
CA ASN A 20 7.17 -11.52 1.05
C ASN A 20 6.35 -12.82 1.13
N THR A 21 6.63 -13.76 0.23
CA THR A 21 5.91 -15.04 0.15
C THR A 21 6.11 -15.90 1.39
N LYS A 22 7.27 -15.80 2.04
CA LYS A 22 7.67 -16.58 3.22
C LYS A 22 7.44 -15.84 4.54
N LEU A 23 7.59 -14.51 4.58
CA LEU A 23 7.45 -13.71 5.79
C LEU A 23 6.01 -13.19 5.97
N PRO A 24 5.46 -13.19 7.19
CA PRO A 24 4.13 -12.64 7.46
C PRO A 24 4.09 -11.12 7.36
N GLY A 25 2.93 -10.62 6.94
CA GLY A 25 2.60 -9.19 6.93
C GLY A 25 3.22 -8.39 5.79
N ILE A 26 2.89 -7.10 5.79
CA ILE A 26 3.41 -6.12 4.84
C ILE A 26 4.77 -5.63 5.34
N LEU A 27 5.79 -5.71 4.48
CA LEU A 27 7.16 -5.30 4.80
C LEU A 27 7.38 -3.80 4.63
N LYS A 28 6.87 -3.24 3.53
CA LYS A 28 6.93 -1.81 3.20
C LYS A 28 5.64 -1.40 2.51
N PHE A 29 5.28 -0.13 2.65
CA PHE A 29 4.17 0.46 1.91
C PHE A 29 4.46 1.92 1.60
N VAL A 30 3.86 2.43 0.51
CA VAL A 30 3.90 3.85 0.13
C VAL A 30 2.49 4.29 -0.20
N ILE A 31 2.15 5.52 0.20
CA ILE A 31 0.88 6.17 -0.11
C ILE A 31 1.13 7.21 -1.20
N GLY A 32 0.32 7.19 -2.26
CA GLY A 32 0.44 8.17 -3.32
C GLY A 32 -0.56 7.95 -4.43
N ASP A 33 -0.08 8.00 -5.67
CA ASP A 33 -0.85 7.70 -6.87
C ASP A 33 -0.28 6.48 -7.60
N ARG A 34 -0.74 6.22 -8.83
CA ARG A 34 -0.21 5.14 -9.66
C ARG A 34 0.94 5.57 -10.58
N SER A 35 1.59 6.70 -10.30
CA SER A 35 2.68 7.20 -11.14
C SER A 35 3.97 6.41 -10.94
N LEU A 36 4.86 6.53 -11.92
CA LEU A 36 6.24 6.03 -11.81
C LEU A 36 6.97 6.68 -10.63
N LEU A 37 6.70 7.96 -10.32
CA LEU A 37 7.32 8.66 -9.19
C LEU A 37 6.98 7.99 -7.86
N THR A 38 5.68 7.71 -7.61
CA THR A 38 5.26 7.02 -6.38
C THR A 38 5.87 5.61 -6.31
N PHE A 39 5.90 4.89 -7.44
CA PHE A 39 6.52 3.57 -7.48
C PHE A 39 8.03 3.61 -7.25
N THR A 40 8.74 4.64 -7.76
CA THR A 40 10.18 4.84 -7.55
C THR A 40 10.50 4.97 -6.07
N THR A 41 9.69 5.72 -5.32
CA THR A 41 9.83 5.82 -3.85
C THR A 41 9.73 4.45 -3.17
N LEU A 42 8.81 3.59 -3.61
CA LEU A 42 8.71 2.24 -3.09
C LEU A 42 9.92 1.38 -3.49
N TRP A 43 10.32 1.47 -4.75
CA TRP A 43 11.44 0.71 -5.31
C TRP A 43 12.74 1.02 -4.57
N GLN A 44 13.03 2.29 -4.30
CA GLN A 44 14.21 2.71 -3.54
C GLN A 44 14.30 2.07 -2.15
N MET A 45 13.17 1.75 -1.52
CA MET A 45 13.14 1.08 -0.21
C MET A 45 13.47 -0.42 -0.28
N ILE A 46 13.31 -1.06 -1.43
CA ILE A 46 13.35 -2.53 -1.58
C ILE A 46 14.39 -3.05 -2.57
N GLN A 47 14.90 -2.20 -3.48
CA GLN A 47 15.90 -2.60 -4.49
C GLN A 47 17.18 -3.16 -3.87
N GLY A 48 17.54 -2.72 -2.65
CA GLY A 48 18.71 -3.22 -1.92
C GLY A 48 18.52 -4.58 -1.23
N TRP A 49 17.36 -5.22 -1.33
CA TRP A 49 17.07 -6.49 -0.63
C TRP A 49 17.58 -7.73 -1.37
N ALA A 50 18.23 -7.57 -2.54
CA ALA A 50 18.67 -8.68 -3.39
C ALA A 50 17.56 -9.73 -3.61
N GLY A 51 16.35 -9.25 -3.95
CA GLY A 51 15.22 -10.12 -4.23
C GLY A 51 15.48 -10.95 -5.48
N PHE A 52 15.43 -12.26 -5.37
CA PHE A 52 15.61 -13.18 -6.52
C PHE A 52 14.51 -13.02 -7.57
N LEU A 53 13.29 -12.66 -7.16
CA LEU A 53 12.14 -12.52 -8.06
C LEU A 53 11.11 -11.54 -7.50
N TYR A 54 10.68 -10.60 -8.33
CA TYR A 54 9.60 -9.67 -8.05
C TYR A 54 8.32 -10.10 -8.76
N ILE A 55 7.27 -10.38 -7.99
CA ILE A 55 5.98 -10.84 -8.51
C ILE A 55 4.99 -9.68 -8.47
N THR A 56 4.31 -9.42 -9.58
CA THR A 56 3.37 -8.29 -9.69
C THR A 56 2.10 -8.65 -10.47
N ASP A 57 1.12 -7.75 -10.48
CA ASP A 57 -0.11 -7.86 -11.28
C ASP A 57 0.05 -7.40 -12.76
N GLY A 58 1.26 -6.98 -13.16
CA GLY A 58 1.56 -6.55 -14.53
C GLY A 58 1.25 -5.08 -14.83
N TYR A 59 1.11 -4.23 -13.82
CA TYR A 59 0.95 -2.79 -14.05
C TYR A 59 2.15 -2.14 -14.78
N LYS A 60 1.86 -1.22 -15.70
CA LYS A 60 2.82 -0.68 -16.68
C LYS A 60 4.07 0.03 -16.13
N VAL A 61 4.10 0.38 -14.84
CA VAL A 61 5.24 1.08 -14.24
C VAL A 61 6.31 0.11 -13.72
N TYR A 62 5.98 -1.17 -13.54
CA TYR A 62 6.94 -2.15 -13.02
C TYR A 62 8.14 -2.36 -13.97
N PRO A 63 7.94 -2.56 -15.29
CA PRO A 63 9.06 -2.78 -16.21
C PRO A 63 9.96 -1.54 -16.38
N CYS A 64 9.55 -0.37 -15.89
CA CYS A 64 10.39 0.82 -15.92
C CYS A 64 11.57 0.77 -14.94
N LEU A 65 11.46 -0.03 -13.86
CA LEU A 65 12.47 -0.11 -12.80
C LEU A 65 12.91 -1.54 -12.46
N ILE A 66 12.07 -2.54 -12.75
CA ILE A 66 12.37 -3.96 -12.52
C ILE A 66 12.83 -4.57 -13.84
N GLU A 67 14.01 -5.17 -13.85
CA GLU A 67 14.52 -5.90 -15.01
C GLU A 67 13.66 -7.13 -15.31
N ASP A 68 13.42 -7.40 -16.60
CA ASP A 68 12.56 -8.50 -17.05
C ASP A 68 13.00 -9.88 -16.51
N CYS A 69 14.31 -10.10 -16.36
CA CYS A 69 14.84 -11.35 -15.80
C CYS A 69 14.48 -11.57 -14.32
N ASN A 70 14.18 -10.48 -13.59
CA ASN A 70 13.84 -10.48 -12.18
C ASN A 70 12.33 -10.25 -11.96
N HIS A 71 11.52 -10.18 -13.03
CA HIS A 71 10.11 -9.82 -12.98
C HIS A 71 9.21 -10.98 -13.43
N LEU A 72 8.22 -11.31 -12.61
CA LEU A 72 7.16 -12.27 -12.95
C LEU A 72 5.79 -11.62 -12.79
N VAL A 73 5.00 -11.64 -13.86
CA VAL A 73 3.59 -11.28 -13.81
C VAL A 73 2.77 -12.54 -13.56
N SER A 74 2.11 -12.63 -12.41
CA SER A 74 1.31 -13.80 -12.06
C SER A 74 0.17 -13.44 -11.11
N LYS A 75 -1.07 -13.70 -11.52
CA LYS A 75 -2.25 -13.53 -10.65
C LYS A 75 -2.28 -14.55 -9.51
N THR A 76 -1.94 -15.81 -9.80
CA THR A 76 -1.99 -16.89 -8.80
C THR A 76 -0.98 -16.67 -7.68
N ALA A 77 0.22 -16.18 -7.99
CA ALA A 77 1.22 -15.89 -6.97
C ALA A 77 0.91 -14.63 -6.13
N MET A 78 -0.03 -13.79 -6.59
CA MET A 78 -0.45 -12.55 -5.91
C MET A 78 -1.50 -12.77 -4.81
N THR A 79 -2.08 -13.97 -4.67
CA THR A 79 -3.13 -14.25 -3.66
C THR A 79 -2.73 -13.84 -2.24
N ARG A 80 -1.45 -13.97 -1.88
CA ARG A 80 -0.95 -13.52 -0.57
C ARG A 80 -1.00 -12.00 -0.42
N VAL A 81 -0.56 -11.26 -1.43
CA VAL A 81 -0.62 -9.78 -1.46
C VAL A 81 -2.08 -9.31 -1.38
N GLU A 82 -2.97 -9.97 -2.12
CA GLU A 82 -4.41 -9.71 -2.09
C GLU A 82 -5.01 -9.97 -0.71
N GLY A 83 -4.61 -11.05 -0.04
CA GLY A 83 -5.01 -11.37 1.34
C GLY A 83 -4.59 -10.29 2.33
N GLU A 84 -3.34 -9.83 2.29
CA GLU A 84 -2.86 -8.74 3.16
C GLU A 84 -3.58 -7.41 2.86
N ASN A 85 -3.81 -7.09 1.59
CA ASN A 85 -4.59 -5.92 1.19
C ASN A 85 -6.05 -6.02 1.64
N CYS A 86 -6.63 -7.22 1.66
CA CYS A 86 -7.97 -7.48 2.18
C CYS A 86 -8.01 -7.25 3.70
N ARG A 87 -7.02 -7.76 4.45
CA ARG A 87 -6.90 -7.52 5.91
C ARG A 87 -6.80 -6.03 6.23
N LEU A 88 -6.01 -5.26 5.47
CA LEU A 88 -5.95 -3.81 5.64
C LEU A 88 -7.33 -3.15 5.48
N ARG A 89 -8.09 -3.51 4.44
CA ARG A 89 -9.44 -2.96 4.22
C ARG A 89 -10.46 -3.41 5.26
N HIS A 90 -10.29 -4.61 5.79
CA HIS A 90 -11.15 -5.14 6.87
C HIS A 90 -11.00 -4.31 8.14
N TYR A 91 -9.77 -4.06 8.61
CA TYR A 91 -9.53 -3.31 9.84
C TYR A 91 -9.64 -1.79 9.66
N LEU A 92 -9.22 -1.26 8.51
CA LEU A 92 -9.32 0.17 8.20
C LEU A 92 -10.53 0.42 7.31
N ALA A 93 -11.70 0.60 7.91
CA ALA A 93 -12.93 0.98 7.21
C ALA A 93 -12.75 2.21 6.29
N ARG A 94 -11.79 3.07 6.62
CA ARG A 94 -11.36 4.23 5.80
C ARG A 94 -10.77 3.91 4.43
N LEU A 95 -10.26 2.70 4.25
CA LEU A 95 -9.79 2.19 2.96
C LEU A 95 -10.92 1.52 2.16
N HIS A 96 -12.08 1.26 2.79
CA HIS A 96 -13.21 0.58 2.17
C HIS A 96 -14.33 1.55 1.75
N ARG A 97 -14.73 2.48 2.63
CA ARG A 97 -15.90 3.35 2.39
C ARG A 97 -15.51 4.78 2.02
N LYS A 98 -15.75 5.14 0.76
CA LYS A 98 -15.44 6.46 0.18
C LYS A 98 -16.22 7.65 0.78
N THR A 99 -17.32 7.40 1.49
CA THR A 99 -18.28 8.45 1.90
C THR A 99 -18.43 8.64 3.40
N LEU A 100 -18.00 7.68 4.22
CA LEU A 100 -18.30 7.66 5.66
C LEU A 100 -17.05 7.76 6.54
N CYS A 101 -15.92 7.24 6.08
CA CYS A 101 -14.70 7.15 6.88
C CYS A 101 -13.50 7.64 6.06
N ASP A 102 -13.60 8.75 5.36
CA ASP A 102 -12.48 9.28 4.59
C ASP A 102 -11.40 9.91 5.49
N SER A 103 -10.15 9.83 5.05
CA SER A 103 -9.04 10.52 5.72
C SER A 103 -8.84 11.88 5.09
N LYS A 104 -9.04 12.94 5.87
CA LYS A 104 -8.78 14.33 5.45
C LYS A 104 -7.29 14.67 5.42
N SER A 105 -6.47 13.88 6.11
CA SER A 105 -5.01 14.03 6.16
C SER A 105 -4.32 12.76 5.68
N THR A 106 -3.40 12.93 4.72
CA THR A 106 -2.55 11.84 4.21
C THR A 106 -1.59 11.36 5.30
N GLU A 107 -1.12 12.25 6.17
CA GLU A 107 -0.26 11.90 7.30
C GLU A 107 -0.98 11.00 8.31
N MET A 108 -2.24 11.31 8.64
CA MET A 108 -3.04 10.47 9.53
C MET A 108 -3.35 9.11 8.91
N LEU A 109 -3.57 9.05 7.60
CA LEU A 109 -3.71 7.78 6.88
C LEU A 109 -2.41 6.96 6.98
N TYR A 110 -1.26 7.58 6.75
CA TYR A 110 0.05 6.95 6.89
C TYR A 110 0.28 6.39 8.29
N LYS A 111 0.07 7.20 9.32
CA LYS A 111 0.21 6.77 10.73
C LYS A 111 -0.75 5.62 11.07
N SER A 112 -1.99 5.68 10.58
CA SER A 112 -2.99 4.63 10.80
C SER A 112 -2.61 3.31 10.14
N ILE A 113 -2.15 3.33 8.89
CA ILE A 113 -1.68 2.13 8.18
C ILE A 113 -0.42 1.58 8.85
N ARG A 114 0.55 2.44 9.19
CA ARG A 114 1.79 2.04 9.88
C ARG A 114 1.49 1.37 11.22
N LEU A 115 0.59 1.95 12.00
CA LEU A 115 0.18 1.40 13.30
C LEU A 115 -0.47 0.03 13.13
N LEU A 116 -1.40 -0.12 12.18
CA LEU A 116 -2.06 -1.39 11.93
C LEU A 116 -1.07 -2.46 11.45
N ILE A 117 -0.19 -2.14 10.49
CA ILE A 117 0.82 -3.08 10.01
C ILE A 117 1.71 -3.56 11.16
N TYR A 118 2.13 -2.65 12.04
CA TYR A 118 2.90 -3.01 13.22
C TYR A 118 2.11 -3.95 14.14
N TYR A 119 0.87 -3.60 14.47
CA TYR A 119 0.01 -4.42 15.33
C TYR A 119 -0.23 -5.82 14.75
N LEU A 120 -0.56 -5.93 13.45
CA LEU A 120 -0.78 -7.21 12.79
C LEU A 120 0.47 -8.09 12.74
N LYS A 121 1.66 -7.48 12.78
CA LYS A 121 2.95 -8.19 12.76
C LYS A 121 3.40 -8.61 14.17
N HIS A 122 3.16 -7.79 15.18
CA HIS A 122 3.74 -7.95 16.51
C HIS A 122 2.73 -8.33 17.61
N GLY A 123 1.42 -8.23 17.35
CA GLY A 123 0.38 -8.49 18.35
C GLY A 123 0.28 -7.42 19.44
N GLN A 124 1.04 -6.32 19.33
CA GLN A 124 1.10 -5.24 20.32
C GLN A 124 1.24 -3.88 19.62
N LEU A 125 1.03 -2.80 20.37
CA LEU A 125 1.24 -1.44 19.89
C LEU A 125 2.74 -1.10 19.88
N PRO A 126 3.21 -0.26 18.93
CA PRO A 126 4.59 0.22 18.95
C PRO A 126 4.79 1.15 20.16
N PRO A 127 6.00 1.21 20.72
CA PRO A 127 6.32 2.21 21.73
C PRO A 127 6.11 3.61 21.16
N PHE A 128 5.36 4.44 21.90
CA PHE A 128 5.17 5.84 21.56
C PHE A 128 6.38 6.62 22.07
N SER A 129 7.33 6.91 21.18
CA SER A 129 8.45 7.83 21.41
C SER A 129 8.15 9.20 20.84
#